data_AF-A0A9R0EKY0-F1
#
_entry.id   AF-A0A9R0EKY0-F1
#
_cell.length_a   1.000
_cell.length_b   1.000
_cell.length_c   1.000
_cell.angle_alpha   90.00
_cell.angle_beta   90.00
_cell.angle_gamma   90.00
#
_symmetry.space_group_name_H-M   'P 1'
#
loop_
_entity.id
_entity.type
_entity.pdbx_description
1 polymer ?
#
loop_
_entity_poly.entity_id
_entity_poly.type
_entity_poly.pdbx_seq_one_letter_code
_entity_poly.pdbx_strand_id
1 'polypeptide(L)'
;MGGKYEVPTSTFPYKISRRIQCLSLPRRYYMDSYEGSMPQYTKSGTRQSALTGRIVDKSNDMAWPSIRRLLILKRMYKNRFSQERLEKIDRMIEASNGTVYSKMANCTIDLKKMDARDLKKKKGWTDTDWKRKMEYISQIAEPKKVFQPPPVKRGKSMPLEALMPRIEEMSVPPSSKCYKRMSQEAWYRNPLKVSPHALKYVLTDRMKKLATARAVPAGD
;
A
#
# COMPACT_ATOMS: atom_id res chain seq x y z
N MET A 1 55.44 -22.27 11.96
CA MET A 1 56.18 -21.15 11.32
C MET A 1 55.23 -20.43 10.37
N GLY A 2 54.41 -19.52 10.87
CA GLY A 2 53.44 -18.78 10.04
C GLY A 2 54.09 -17.53 9.46
N GLY A 3 54.23 -17.48 8.13
CA GLY A 3 54.76 -16.30 7.44
C GLY A 3 53.85 -15.10 7.69
N LYS A 4 54.39 -14.05 8.30
CA LYS A 4 53.70 -12.77 8.46
C LYS A 4 53.62 -12.10 7.09
N TYR A 5 52.42 -11.97 6.53
CA TYR A 5 52.20 -11.16 5.34
C TYR A 5 52.32 -9.68 5.70
N GLU A 6 53.28 -8.96 5.11
CA GLU A 6 53.43 -7.51 5.29
C GLU A 6 52.46 -6.74 4.39
N VAL A 7 51.76 -5.77 4.98
CA VAL A 7 50.76 -4.96 4.28
C VAL A 7 51.49 -3.85 3.50
N PRO A 8 51.16 -3.60 2.22
CA PRO A 8 51.90 -2.65 1.42
C PRO A 8 51.68 -1.20 1.91
N THR A 9 52.75 -0.59 2.43
CA THR A 9 52.85 0.82 2.80
C THR A 9 53.26 1.70 1.61
N SER A 10 53.14 3.02 1.78
CA SER A 10 53.45 4.03 0.74
C SER A 10 54.88 4.00 0.19
N THR A 11 55.78 3.21 0.80
CA THR A 11 57.21 3.12 0.49
C THR A 11 57.58 1.91 -0.37
N PHE A 12 56.59 1.17 -0.89
CA PHE A 12 56.86 -0.01 -1.71
C PHE A 12 57.54 0.37 -3.05
N PRO A 13 58.53 -0.42 -3.52
CA PRO A 13 59.40 -0.03 -4.64
C PRO A 13 58.70 0.02 -6.01
N TYR A 14 57.44 -0.37 -6.10
CA TYR A 14 56.64 -0.30 -7.33
C TYR A 14 55.18 0.02 -7.04
N LYS A 15 54.51 0.63 -8.02
CA LYS A 15 53.11 1.04 -7.93
C LYS A 15 52.18 -0.16 -8.08
N ILE A 16 51.59 -0.62 -6.97
CA ILE A 16 50.62 -1.72 -6.97
C ILE A 16 49.29 -1.21 -7.53
N SER A 17 48.70 -1.95 -8.48
CA SER A 17 47.39 -1.57 -9.05
C SER A 17 46.29 -1.70 -8.00
N ARG A 18 45.29 -0.80 -8.03
CA ARG A 18 44.17 -0.76 -7.07
C ARG A 18 43.46 -2.11 -6.95
N ARG A 19 43.34 -2.84 -8.06
CA ARG A 19 42.73 -4.18 -8.10
C ARG A 19 43.52 -5.18 -7.27
N ILE A 20 44.85 -5.23 -7.44
CA ILE A 20 45.72 -6.16 -6.70
C ILE A 20 45.70 -5.81 -5.22
N GLN A 21 45.71 -4.52 -4.87
CA GLN A 21 45.60 -4.05 -3.48
C GLN A 21 44.27 -4.46 -2.83
N CYS A 22 43.14 -4.37 -3.55
CA CYS A 22 41.86 -4.85 -3.05
C CYS A 22 41.80 -6.37 -2.88
N LEU A 23 42.56 -7.13 -3.68
CA LEU A 23 42.62 -8.59 -3.61
C LEU A 23 43.62 -9.11 -2.57
N SER A 24 44.66 -8.33 -2.24
CA SER A 24 45.64 -8.68 -1.21
C SER A 24 45.17 -8.36 0.21
N LEU A 25 44.15 -7.50 0.36
CA LEU A 25 43.48 -7.35 1.63
C LEU A 25 42.82 -8.69 1.99
N PRO A 26 43.10 -9.25 3.19
CA PRO A 26 42.43 -10.45 3.62
C PRO A 26 40.92 -10.18 3.55
N ARG A 27 40.19 -11.03 2.82
CA ARG A 27 38.73 -10.96 2.80
C ARG A 27 38.29 -10.95 4.25
N ARG A 28 37.55 -9.92 4.66
CA ARG A 28 36.91 -9.90 5.98
C ARG A 28 36.00 -11.11 6.01
N TYR A 29 36.49 -12.23 6.54
CA TYR A 29 35.65 -13.33 6.94
C TYR A 29 34.68 -12.71 7.93
N TYR A 30 33.39 -12.72 7.58
CA TYR A 30 32.36 -12.38 8.54
C TYR A 30 32.57 -13.34 9.70
N MET A 31 33.07 -12.82 10.83
CA MET A 31 33.19 -13.61 12.03
C MET A 31 31.75 -13.96 12.43
N ASP A 32 31.35 -15.21 12.20
CA ASP A 32 30.14 -15.79 12.78
C ASP A 32 30.40 -16.03 14.28
N SER A 33 30.55 -14.94 15.03
CA SER A 33 30.53 -14.98 16.48
C SER A 33 29.70 -13.84 17.03
N TYR A 34 28.59 -14.26 17.62
CA TYR A 34 27.86 -13.66 18.74
C TYR A 34 27.11 -12.34 18.50
N GLU A 35 25.77 -12.44 18.54
CA GLU A 35 24.75 -11.42 18.82
C GLU A 35 24.62 -10.16 17.93
N GLY A 36 25.56 -9.87 17.03
CA GLY A 36 25.53 -8.64 16.22
C GLY A 36 25.24 -8.82 14.72
N SER A 37 25.34 -10.03 14.17
CA SER A 37 25.28 -10.28 12.72
C SER A 37 23.91 -10.76 12.21
N MET A 38 23.01 -11.18 13.12
CA MET A 38 21.62 -11.45 12.74
C MET A 38 20.85 -10.13 12.68
N PRO A 39 20.13 -9.83 11.58
CA PRO A 39 19.31 -8.64 11.53
C PRO A 39 18.31 -8.73 12.67
N GLN A 40 18.45 -7.84 13.66
CA GLN A 40 17.64 -7.89 14.88
C GLN A 40 16.16 -7.90 14.48
N TYR A 41 15.40 -8.86 14.98
CA TYR A 41 13.97 -8.98 14.72
C TYR A 41 13.21 -8.48 15.95
N THR A 42 12.06 -7.83 15.75
CA THR A 42 11.11 -7.53 16.82
C THR A 42 10.51 -8.82 17.38
N LYS A 43 9.84 -8.74 18.54
CA LYS A 43 9.08 -9.86 19.11
C LYS A 43 8.02 -10.43 18.15
N SER A 44 7.54 -9.63 17.20
CA SER A 44 6.63 -10.01 16.13
C SER A 44 7.31 -10.60 14.88
N GLY A 45 8.65 -10.73 14.87
CA GLY A 45 9.40 -11.31 13.75
C GLY A 45 9.68 -10.36 12.58
N THR A 46 9.51 -9.05 12.74
CA THR A 46 9.89 -8.06 11.71
C THR A 46 11.31 -7.56 11.93
N ARG A 47 12.12 -7.45 10.86
CA ARG A 47 13.49 -6.90 10.98
C ARG A 47 13.45 -5.45 11.46
N GLN A 48 14.24 -5.12 12.48
CA GLN A 48 14.41 -3.75 13.01
C GLN A 48 14.85 -2.78 11.90
N SER A 49 15.73 -3.22 10.99
CA SER A 49 16.15 -2.43 9.82
C SER A 49 15.05 -2.16 8.80
N ALA A 50 13.98 -2.96 8.78
CA ALA A 50 12.80 -2.68 7.95
C ALA A 50 11.88 -1.63 8.59
N LEU A 51 11.96 -1.44 9.92
CA LEU A 51 11.23 -0.40 10.65
C LEU A 51 11.95 0.95 10.58
N THR A 52 13.27 0.94 10.58
CA THR A 52 14.10 2.16 10.52
C THR A 52 14.61 2.49 9.11
N GLY A 53 14.30 1.64 8.13
CA GLY A 53 14.73 1.82 6.75
C GLY A 53 14.10 3.07 6.14
N ARG A 54 14.92 4.00 5.67
CA ARG A 54 14.44 5.09 4.82
C ARG A 54 14.00 4.49 3.48
N ILE A 55 12.74 4.68 3.13
CA ILE A 55 12.22 4.30 1.81
C ILE A 55 12.99 5.13 0.78
N VAL A 56 13.56 4.48 -0.23
CA VAL A 56 14.19 5.17 -1.36
C VAL A 56 13.14 6.06 -2.03
N ASP A 57 13.47 7.31 -2.36
CA ASP A 57 12.49 8.30 -2.86
C ASP A 57 11.66 7.75 -4.03
N LYS A 58 12.27 7.00 -4.94
CA LYS A 58 11.58 6.29 -6.03
C LYS A 58 10.48 5.33 -5.54
N SER A 59 10.75 4.57 -4.48
CA SER A 59 9.78 3.65 -3.87
C SER A 59 8.70 4.40 -3.09
N ASN A 60 9.05 5.53 -2.47
CA ASN A 60 8.09 6.43 -1.83
C ASN A 60 7.16 7.06 -2.88
N ASP A 61 7.71 7.42 -4.05
CA ASP A 61 6.95 8.03 -5.11
C ASP A 61 6.01 7.05 -5.81
N MET A 62 6.47 5.80 -5.99
CA MET A 62 5.61 4.69 -6.42
C MET A 62 4.51 4.35 -5.40
N ALA A 63 4.65 4.78 -4.14
CA ALA A 63 3.60 4.64 -3.14
C ALA A 63 2.49 5.70 -3.29
N TRP A 64 2.73 6.82 -4.01
CA TRP A 64 1.67 7.79 -4.27
C TRP A 64 0.55 7.18 -5.11
N PRO A 65 -0.73 7.34 -4.69
CA PRO A 65 -1.86 6.74 -5.38
C PRO A 65 -1.96 7.11 -6.86
N SER A 66 -1.57 8.31 -7.26
CA SER A 66 -1.64 8.81 -8.64
C SER A 66 -0.65 8.12 -9.58
N ILE A 67 0.65 8.14 -9.24
CA ILE A 67 1.72 7.50 -10.02
C ILE A 67 1.48 6.00 -10.12
N ARG A 68 1.12 5.37 -8.99
CA ARG A 68 0.81 3.94 -8.95
C ARG A 68 -0.35 3.58 -9.87
N ARG A 69 -1.42 4.38 -9.87
CA ARG A 69 -2.57 4.19 -10.78
C ARG A 69 -2.16 4.32 -12.24
N LEU A 70 -1.34 5.31 -12.60
CA LEU A 70 -0.86 5.49 -13.98
C LEU A 70 0.01 4.32 -14.46
N LEU A 71 0.90 3.80 -13.61
CA LEU A 71 1.73 2.62 -13.92
C LEU A 71 0.89 1.35 -14.10
N ILE A 72 -0.10 1.12 -13.22
CA ILE A 72 -1.04 0.01 -13.34
C ILE A 72 -1.85 0.13 -14.64
N LEU A 73 -2.33 1.32 -14.95
CA LEU A 73 -3.13 1.60 -16.14
C LEU A 73 -2.30 1.38 -17.42
N LYS A 74 -1.05 1.85 -17.47
CA LYS A 74 -0.13 1.56 -18.58
C LYS A 74 0.08 0.05 -18.75
N ARG A 75 0.29 -0.69 -17.65
CA ARG A 75 0.49 -2.15 -17.69
C ARG A 75 -0.75 -2.89 -18.18
N MET A 76 -1.93 -2.50 -17.71
CA MET A 76 -3.20 -3.15 -18.07
C MET A 76 -3.60 -2.93 -19.53
N TYR A 77 -3.33 -1.74 -20.07
CA TYR A 77 -3.81 -1.34 -21.39
C TYR A 77 -2.72 -1.24 -22.46
N LYS A 78 -1.51 -1.77 -22.18
CA LYS A 78 -0.36 -1.76 -23.11
C LYS A 78 -0.71 -2.27 -24.51
N ASN A 79 -1.57 -3.28 -24.63
CA ASN A 79 -1.95 -3.89 -25.90
C ASN A 79 -3.35 -3.48 -26.39
N ARG A 80 -4.02 -2.57 -25.67
CA ARG A 80 -5.43 -2.20 -25.88
C ARG A 80 -5.60 -0.74 -26.27
N PHE A 81 -4.63 0.11 -25.92
CA PHE A 81 -4.62 1.52 -26.27
C PHE A 81 -3.78 1.78 -27.51
N SER A 82 -4.15 2.81 -28.26
CA SER A 82 -3.32 3.34 -29.33
C SER A 82 -2.00 3.87 -28.78
N GLN A 83 -0.98 3.86 -29.63
CA GLN A 83 0.35 4.34 -29.28
C GLN A 83 0.32 5.78 -28.74
N GLU A 84 -0.44 6.67 -29.38
CA GLU A 84 -0.61 8.06 -28.94
C GLU A 84 -1.17 8.20 -27.52
N ARG A 85 -2.08 7.29 -27.13
CA ARG A 85 -2.68 7.30 -25.80
C ARG A 85 -1.71 6.76 -24.75
N LEU A 86 -0.87 5.78 -25.12
CA LEU A 86 0.22 5.30 -24.26
C LEU A 86 1.28 6.39 -24.05
N GLU A 87 1.63 7.13 -25.10
CA GLU A 87 2.56 8.27 -25.01
C GLU A 87 2.05 9.39 -24.11
N LYS A 88 0.74 9.68 -24.13
CA LYS A 88 0.12 10.64 -23.18
C LYS A 88 0.26 10.18 -21.74
N ILE A 89 0.05 8.88 -21.48
CA ILE A 89 0.24 8.30 -20.14
C ILE A 89 1.72 8.39 -19.73
N ASP A 90 2.65 8.17 -20.68
CA ASP A 90 4.08 8.29 -20.43
C ASP A 90 4.51 9.71 -20.11
N ARG A 91 4.02 10.72 -20.84
CA ARG A 91 4.24 12.14 -20.50
C ARG A 91 3.67 12.49 -19.13
N MET A 92 2.54 11.92 -18.73
CA MET A 92 1.98 12.13 -17.38
C MET A 92 2.84 11.49 -16.29
N ILE A 93 3.40 10.31 -16.54
CA ILE A 93 4.33 9.63 -15.63
C ILE A 93 5.64 10.44 -15.53
N GLU A 94 6.17 10.92 -16.65
CA GLU A 94 7.38 11.75 -16.71
C GLU A 94 7.19 13.10 -16.03
N ALA A 95 6.08 13.80 -16.26
CA ALA A 95 5.76 15.06 -15.58
C ALA A 95 5.67 14.86 -14.07
N SER A 96 5.03 13.76 -13.64
CA SER A 96 4.96 13.40 -12.22
C SER A 96 6.34 13.07 -11.64
N ASN A 97 7.23 12.40 -12.39
CA ASN A 97 8.62 12.14 -12.00
C ASN A 97 9.50 13.41 -12.05
N GLY A 98 9.20 14.37 -12.92
CA GLY A 98 9.86 15.67 -12.99
C GLY A 98 9.71 16.45 -11.68
N THR A 99 8.59 16.28 -10.99
CA THR A 99 8.42 16.84 -9.63
C THR A 99 9.39 16.23 -8.61
N VAL A 100 9.90 15.01 -8.84
CA VAL A 100 10.85 14.32 -7.94
C VAL A 100 12.26 14.87 -8.10
N TYR A 101 12.72 15.05 -9.34
CA TYR A 101 14.01 15.70 -9.60
C TYR A 101 13.98 17.19 -9.26
N SER A 102 12.85 17.87 -9.47
CA SER A 102 12.64 19.25 -8.97
C SER A 102 12.69 19.31 -7.45
N LYS A 103 12.06 18.36 -6.73
CA LYS A 103 12.18 18.23 -5.27
C LYS A 103 13.63 17.98 -4.84
N MET A 104 14.36 17.08 -5.49
CA MET A 104 15.78 16.83 -5.18
C MET A 104 16.68 18.03 -5.49
N ALA A 105 16.44 18.74 -6.60
CA ALA A 105 17.16 19.98 -6.95
C ALA A 105 16.85 21.13 -5.97
N ASN A 106 15.62 21.19 -5.46
CA ASN A 106 15.27 22.12 -4.39
C ASN A 106 15.89 21.70 -3.04
N CYS A 107 16.04 20.41 -2.75
CA CYS A 107 16.76 19.93 -1.57
C CYS A 107 18.28 20.23 -1.63
N THR A 108 18.91 20.24 -2.81
CA THR A 108 20.31 20.69 -2.95
C THR A 108 20.45 22.21 -2.82
N ILE A 109 19.43 22.98 -3.19
CA ILE A 109 19.36 24.43 -2.90
C ILE A 109 19.23 24.67 -1.39
N ASP A 110 18.50 23.83 -0.66
CA ASP A 110 18.36 23.97 0.80
C ASP A 110 19.65 23.63 1.57
N LEU A 111 20.51 22.75 1.04
CA LEU A 111 21.84 22.50 1.63
C LEU A 111 22.80 23.69 1.47
N LYS A 112 22.68 24.50 0.42
CA LYS A 112 23.46 25.74 0.24
C LYS A 112 22.90 26.93 1.03
N LYS A 113 21.68 26.85 1.55
CA LYS A 113 21.04 27.90 2.37
C LYS A 113 21.34 27.78 3.86
N MET A 114 22.35 26.99 4.27
CA MET A 114 22.89 27.07 5.62
C MET A 114 23.77 28.32 5.87
N ASP A 115 23.99 29.16 4.85
CA ASP A 115 24.47 30.53 5.06
C ASP A 115 23.31 31.41 5.56
N ALA A 116 23.10 31.35 6.87
CA ALA A 116 22.04 31.97 7.66
C ALA A 116 22.12 33.51 7.74
N ARG A 117 22.41 34.22 6.64
CA ARG A 117 22.38 35.69 6.57
C ARG A 117 21.29 36.27 5.66
N ASP A 118 20.73 35.47 4.75
CA ASP A 118 19.64 35.91 3.84
C ASP A 118 18.38 35.04 3.94
N LEU A 119 18.05 34.57 5.16
CA LEU A 119 16.67 34.20 5.47
C LEU A 119 15.84 35.49 5.46
N LYS A 120 15.46 35.95 4.27
CA LYS A 120 14.47 37.00 4.06
C LYS A 120 13.32 36.69 5.02
N LYS A 121 13.18 37.52 6.07
CA LYS A 121 12.08 37.40 7.03
C LYS A 121 10.83 37.20 6.21
N LYS A 122 10.16 36.04 6.36
CA LYS A 122 8.95 35.74 5.60
C LYS A 122 8.03 36.94 5.80
N LYS A 123 7.74 37.66 4.72
CA LYS A 123 6.89 38.85 4.76
C LYS A 123 5.59 38.40 5.43
N GLY A 124 5.35 38.92 6.63
CA GLY A 124 4.10 38.66 7.34
C GLY A 124 2.94 39.05 6.44
N TRP A 125 1.81 38.39 6.62
CA TRP A 125 0.63 38.74 5.84
C TRP A 125 0.22 40.16 6.16
N THR A 126 -0.16 40.90 5.13
CA THR A 126 -0.80 42.20 5.34
C THR A 126 -2.16 41.96 6.01
N ASP A 127 -2.65 42.94 6.78
CA ASP A 127 -3.96 42.81 7.47
C ASP A 127 -5.10 42.48 6.49
N THR A 128 -5.01 43.00 5.26
CA THR A 128 -5.94 42.70 4.17
C THR A 128 -5.85 41.25 3.68
N ASP A 129 -4.63 40.71 3.54
CA ASP A 129 -4.44 39.31 3.13
C ASP A 129 -4.88 38.35 4.23
N TRP A 130 -4.67 38.73 5.50
CA TRP A 130 -5.13 38.00 6.66
C TRP A 130 -6.66 37.92 6.70
N LYS A 131 -7.36 39.05 6.56
CA LYS A 131 -8.83 39.08 6.51
C LYS A 131 -9.40 38.22 5.39
N ARG A 132 -8.87 38.34 4.17
CA ARG A 132 -9.28 37.49 3.02
C ARG A 132 -9.09 36.01 3.30
N LYS A 133 -7.98 35.64 3.95
CA LYS A 133 -7.74 34.23 4.28
C LYS A 133 -8.67 33.72 5.36
N MET A 134 -8.92 34.51 6.41
CA MET A 134 -9.83 34.14 7.47
C MET A 134 -11.25 33.93 6.93
N GLU A 135 -11.70 34.80 6.03
CA GLU A 135 -13.00 34.66 5.35
C GLU A 135 -13.08 33.41 4.46
N TYR A 136 -12.01 33.11 3.72
CA TYR A 136 -11.93 31.86 2.96
C TYR A 136 -11.96 30.61 3.86
N ILE A 137 -11.26 30.65 4.99
CA ILE A 137 -11.26 29.56 5.97
C ILE A 137 -12.65 29.40 6.59
N SER A 138 -13.35 30.49 6.92
CA SER A 138 -14.71 30.41 7.47
C SER A 138 -15.68 29.78 6.47
N GLN A 139 -15.60 30.16 5.19
CA GLN A 139 -16.43 29.56 4.12
C GLN A 139 -16.18 28.06 3.95
N ILE A 140 -14.94 27.58 4.13
CA ILE A 140 -14.61 26.16 4.03
C ILE A 140 -15.00 25.39 5.30
N ALA A 141 -14.90 26.05 6.46
CA ALA A 141 -15.26 25.48 7.74
C ALA A 141 -16.77 25.32 7.92
N GLU A 142 -17.57 25.99 7.09
CA GLU A 142 -19.02 25.76 7.06
C GLU A 142 -19.33 24.28 6.81
N PRO A 143 -20.24 23.69 7.60
CA PRO A 143 -20.62 22.30 7.43
C PRO A 143 -21.18 22.09 6.02
N LYS A 144 -20.62 21.12 5.31
CA LYS A 144 -21.07 20.78 3.96
C LYS A 144 -22.57 20.48 3.99
N LYS A 145 -23.32 21.11 3.09
CA LYS A 145 -24.74 20.82 2.90
C LYS A 145 -24.89 19.32 2.62
N VAL A 146 -25.60 18.61 3.50
CA VAL A 146 -25.90 17.19 3.33
C VAL A 146 -27.10 17.09 2.40
N PHE A 147 -26.83 16.71 1.15
CA PHE A 147 -27.90 16.37 0.21
C PHE A 147 -28.30 14.93 0.49
N GLN A 148 -29.39 14.75 1.24
CA GLN A 148 -29.95 13.41 1.41
C GLN A 148 -30.39 12.91 0.02
N PRO A 149 -29.98 11.69 -0.39
CA PRO A 149 -30.46 11.13 -1.63
C PRO A 149 -31.99 11.05 -1.59
N PRO A 150 -32.69 11.28 -2.71
CA PRO A 150 -34.13 11.05 -2.74
C PRO A 150 -34.43 9.62 -2.30
N PRO A 151 -35.51 9.38 -1.55
CA PRO A 151 -35.85 8.06 -1.07
C PRO A 151 -35.96 7.09 -2.26
N VAL A 152 -35.25 5.97 -2.17
CA VAL A 152 -35.30 4.93 -3.20
C VAL A 152 -36.72 4.39 -3.24
N LYS A 153 -37.43 4.64 -4.34
CA LYS A 153 -38.74 4.04 -4.63
C LYS A 153 -38.54 2.54 -4.87
N ARG A 154 -38.38 1.76 -3.81
CA ARG A 154 -38.46 0.30 -3.89
C ARG A 154 -39.90 -0.02 -4.30
N GLY A 155 -40.07 -0.81 -5.35
CA GLY A 155 -41.40 -1.28 -5.78
C GLY A 155 -42.10 -2.06 -4.67
N LYS A 156 -43.35 -2.47 -4.92
CA LYS A 156 -44.08 -3.37 -4.01
C LYS A 156 -43.24 -4.61 -3.74
N SER A 157 -43.08 -4.98 -2.47
CA SER A 157 -42.39 -6.22 -2.08
C SER A 157 -43.10 -7.41 -2.72
N MET A 158 -42.35 -8.25 -3.42
CA MET A 158 -42.91 -9.50 -3.95
C MET A 158 -43.14 -10.50 -2.81
N PRO A 159 -44.23 -11.29 -2.84
CA PRO A 159 -44.46 -12.34 -1.87
C PRO A 159 -43.37 -13.41 -1.94
N LEU A 160 -43.11 -14.10 -0.83
CA LEU A 160 -42.02 -15.07 -0.72
C LEU A 160 -42.20 -16.21 -1.72
N GLU A 161 -43.42 -16.69 -1.95
CA GLU A 161 -43.67 -17.80 -2.87
C GLU A 161 -43.21 -17.47 -4.31
N ALA A 162 -43.37 -16.21 -4.74
CA ALA A 162 -42.92 -15.76 -6.06
C ALA A 162 -41.39 -15.65 -6.17
N LEU A 163 -40.69 -15.51 -5.03
CA LEU A 163 -39.23 -15.40 -4.96
C LEU A 163 -38.53 -16.76 -4.83
N MET A 164 -39.20 -17.77 -4.28
CA MET A 164 -38.66 -19.13 -4.09
C MET A 164 -37.94 -19.70 -5.32
N PRO A 165 -38.51 -19.70 -6.55
CA PRO A 165 -37.83 -20.30 -7.70
C PRO A 165 -36.50 -19.61 -8.02
N ARG A 166 -36.43 -18.27 -7.86
CA ARG A 166 -35.21 -17.51 -8.09
C ARG A 166 -34.18 -17.71 -6.98
N ILE A 167 -34.64 -17.84 -5.74
CA ILE A 167 -33.77 -18.12 -4.58
C ILE A 167 -33.15 -19.51 -4.74
N GLU A 168 -33.93 -20.51 -5.15
CA GLU A 168 -33.45 -21.86 -5.44
C GLU A 168 -32.42 -21.85 -6.57
N GLU A 169 -32.70 -21.14 -7.67
CA GLU A 169 -31.75 -20.97 -8.77
C GLU A 169 -30.42 -20.32 -8.33
N MET A 170 -30.49 -19.29 -7.47
CA MET A 170 -29.30 -18.63 -6.91
C MET A 170 -28.55 -19.46 -5.86
N SER A 171 -29.26 -20.36 -5.16
CA SER A 171 -28.67 -21.24 -4.16
C SER A 171 -27.80 -22.32 -4.79
N VAL A 172 -28.08 -22.67 -6.05
CA VAL A 172 -27.28 -23.61 -6.83
C VAL A 172 -26.05 -22.89 -7.38
N PRO A 173 -24.83 -23.40 -7.12
CA PRO A 173 -23.63 -22.80 -7.71
C PRO A 173 -23.69 -22.89 -9.25
N PRO A 174 -23.29 -21.82 -9.98
CA PRO A 174 -23.40 -21.78 -11.43
C PRO A 174 -22.54 -22.89 -12.08
N SER A 175 -23.17 -23.70 -12.94
CA SER A 175 -22.53 -24.86 -13.59
C SER A 175 -21.42 -24.46 -14.57
N SER A 176 -21.51 -23.28 -15.18
CA SER A 176 -20.72 -22.94 -16.37
C SER A 176 -19.39 -22.23 -16.09
N LYS A 177 -19.08 -21.86 -14.84
CA LYS A 177 -17.81 -21.17 -14.50
C LYS A 177 -17.27 -21.52 -13.11
N CYS A 178 -16.88 -22.78 -12.92
CA CYS A 178 -15.92 -23.12 -11.85
C CYS A 178 -14.61 -23.57 -12.48
N TYR A 179 -13.70 -22.62 -12.80
CA TYR A 179 -12.28 -22.91 -13.07
C TYR A 179 -11.52 -23.30 -11.79
N LYS A 180 -12.19 -23.92 -10.82
CA LYS A 180 -11.56 -24.49 -9.63
C LYS A 180 -11.84 -25.97 -9.67
N ARG A 181 -10.81 -26.75 -10.03
CA ARG A 181 -10.76 -28.16 -9.63
C ARG A 181 -11.00 -28.19 -8.12
N MET A 182 -11.98 -28.99 -7.68
CA MET A 182 -12.12 -29.31 -6.25
C MET A 182 -10.74 -29.81 -5.79
N SER A 183 -10.17 -29.23 -4.74
CA SER A 183 -8.85 -29.66 -4.28
C SER A 183 -8.92 -31.15 -3.89
N GLN A 184 -7.94 -31.93 -4.32
CA GLN A 184 -7.81 -33.34 -3.96
C GLN A 184 -7.04 -33.53 -2.64
N GLU A 185 -6.66 -32.44 -1.98
CA GLU A 185 -5.93 -32.48 -0.73
C GLU A 185 -6.81 -33.04 0.40
N ALA A 186 -6.22 -33.84 1.29
CA ALA A 186 -6.94 -34.54 2.36
C ALA A 186 -7.71 -33.61 3.33
N TRP A 187 -7.33 -32.34 3.40
CA TRP A 187 -7.98 -31.31 4.24
C TRP A 187 -9.08 -30.51 3.51
N TYR A 188 -9.31 -30.78 2.22
CA TYR A 188 -10.34 -30.08 1.45
C TYR A 188 -11.75 -30.54 1.86
N ARG A 189 -12.48 -29.64 2.54
CA ARG A 189 -13.91 -29.85 2.85
C ARG A 189 -14.74 -29.37 1.68
N ASN A 190 -15.41 -30.31 1.01
CA ASN A 190 -16.36 -29.99 -0.06
C ASN A 190 -17.52 -29.16 0.52
N PRO A 191 -17.75 -27.92 0.05
CA PRO A 191 -18.79 -27.05 0.58
C PRO A 191 -20.21 -27.56 0.33
N LEU A 192 -20.41 -28.52 -0.59
CA LEU A 192 -21.70 -29.19 -0.83
C LEU A 192 -21.95 -30.37 0.11
N LYS A 193 -20.90 -30.97 0.68
CA LYS A 193 -21.04 -32.07 1.65
C LYS A 193 -21.06 -31.49 3.05
N VAL A 194 -22.25 -31.43 3.62
CA VAL A 194 -22.46 -31.12 5.04
C VAL A 194 -21.97 -32.31 5.88
N SER A 195 -21.26 -32.06 6.98
CA SER A 195 -20.86 -33.12 7.91
C SER A 195 -22.11 -33.82 8.48
N PRO A 196 -22.14 -35.17 8.63
CA PRO A 196 -23.30 -35.86 9.18
C PRO A 196 -23.75 -35.35 10.56
N HIS A 197 -22.83 -34.80 11.36
CA HIS A 197 -23.15 -34.21 12.66
C HIS A 197 -23.83 -32.84 12.56
N ALA A 198 -23.57 -32.08 11.49
CA ALA A 198 -24.23 -30.80 11.28
C ALA A 198 -25.72 -30.96 10.95
N LEU A 199 -26.12 -32.08 10.34
CA LEU A 199 -27.54 -32.43 10.15
C LEU A 199 -28.26 -32.76 11.46
N LYS A 200 -27.51 -33.13 12.51
CA LYS A 200 -28.02 -33.44 13.84
C LYS A 200 -27.96 -32.25 14.78
N TYR A 201 -27.50 -31.08 14.31
CA TYR A 201 -27.32 -29.91 15.17
C TYR A 201 -28.67 -29.33 15.58
N VAL A 202 -28.91 -29.28 16.89
CA VAL A 202 -30.10 -28.64 17.46
C VAL A 202 -29.76 -27.20 17.83
N LEU A 203 -30.58 -26.26 17.36
CA LEU A 203 -30.42 -24.83 17.64
C LEU A 203 -30.49 -24.55 19.14
N THR A 204 -29.49 -23.81 19.65
CA THR A 204 -29.50 -23.33 21.03
C THR A 204 -30.60 -22.30 21.26
N ASP A 205 -31.12 -22.24 22.48
CA ASP A 205 -32.23 -21.34 22.81
C ASP A 205 -31.89 -19.86 22.64
N ARG A 206 -30.61 -19.49 22.79
CA ARG A 206 -30.14 -18.13 22.47
C ARG A 206 -30.27 -17.81 20.98
N MET A 207 -29.94 -18.75 20.10
CA MET A 207 -30.11 -18.55 18.66
C MET A 207 -31.59 -18.44 18.28
N LYS A 208 -32.47 -19.22 18.91
CA LYS A 208 -33.93 -19.09 18.71
C LYS A 208 -34.43 -17.69 19.09
N LYS A 209 -33.97 -17.15 20.24
CA LYS A 209 -34.30 -15.78 20.68
C LYS A 209 -33.74 -14.67 19.79
N LEU A 210 -32.64 -14.93 19.07
CA LEU A 210 -32.08 -13.96 18.12
C LEU A 210 -32.77 -14.03 16.75
N ALA A 211 -33.31 -15.19 16.37
CA ALA A 211 -34.02 -15.39 15.11
C ALA A 211 -35.45 -14.86 15.15
N THR A 212 -36.05 -14.71 16.33
CA THR A 212 -37.33 -14.01 16.48
C THR A 212 -37.17 -12.55 16.05
N ALA A 213 -37.96 -12.13 15.07
CA ALA A 213 -37.96 -10.77 14.56
C ALA A 213 -38.17 -9.79 15.72
N ARG A 214 -37.30 -8.79 15.84
CA ARG A 214 -37.51 -7.70 16.80
C ARG A 214 -38.77 -6.97 16.39
N ALA A 215 -39.73 -6.87 17.31
CA ALA A 215 -40.93 -6.07 17.10
C ALA A 215 -40.49 -4.67 16.66
N VAL A 216 -40.96 -4.25 15.48
CA VAL A 216 -40.81 -2.86 15.04
C VAL A 216 -41.57 -2.04 16.08
N PRO A 217 -40.93 -1.06 16.76
CA PRO A 217 -41.66 -0.21 17.69
C PRO A 217 -42.80 0.45 16.91
N ALA A 218 -44.04 0.23 17.35
CA ALA A 218 -45.18 0.98 16.86
C ALA A 218 -44.85 2.45 17.16
N GLY A 219 -44.62 3.23 16.11
CA GLY A 219 -44.31 4.64 16.25
C GLY A 219 -45.53 5.39 16.76
N ASP A 220 -45.30 6.23 17.77
CA ASP A 220 -46.11 7.42 18.04
C ASP A 220 -45.98 8.44 16.89
#